data_AF-A0A562V3T3-F1
#
_entry.id   AF-A0A562V3T3-F1
#
_cell.length_a   1.000
_cell.length_b   1.000
_cell.length_c   1.000
_cell.angle_alpha   90.00
_cell.angle_beta   90.00
_cell.angle_gamma   90.00
#
_symmetry.space_group_name_H-M   'P 1'
#
loop_
_entity.id
_entity.type
_entity.pdbx_description
1 polymer ?
#
loop_
_entity_poly.entity_id
_entity_poly.type
_entity_poly.pdbx_seq_one_letter_code
_entity_poly.pdbx_strand_id
1 'polypeptide(L)'
;MLSDMHAVRDDADLRNAAEFPCPECGRRLHRIDHSPFEDFHLLYCDGCPRMAEVGHGDAGYAEIRHAHPGAEHAKLMSVVAERLRPCDCGGRFRADAPRRCPFCATTVVTRDAAGVDVTPAWSDDASVDDTEAVTAALTRRTDLWSD
;
A
#
# COMPACT_ATOMS: atom_id res chain seq x y z
N MET A 1 30.09 -10.64 -27.92
CA MET A 1 30.03 -9.51 -26.97
C MET A 1 28.62 -8.95 -27.07
N LEU A 2 27.84 -9.10 -25.98
CA LEU A 2 26.63 -8.34 -25.61
C LEU A 2 25.42 -8.46 -26.57
N SER A 3 24.21 -8.84 -26.16
CA SER A 3 23.59 -8.82 -24.83
C SER A 3 22.53 -9.92 -24.75
N ASP A 4 22.58 -10.71 -23.68
CA ASP A 4 21.42 -11.49 -23.23
C ASP A 4 20.37 -10.50 -22.71
N MET A 5 19.33 -10.34 -23.52
CA MET A 5 18.11 -9.65 -23.17
C MET A 5 17.34 -10.60 -22.24
N HIS A 6 17.66 -10.58 -20.95
CA HIS A 6 16.88 -11.30 -19.95
C HIS A 6 15.45 -10.78 -20.00
N ALA A 7 14.55 -11.64 -20.49
CA ALA A 7 13.11 -11.44 -20.42
C ALA A 7 12.72 -11.27 -18.95
N VAL A 8 12.29 -10.06 -18.60
CA VAL A 8 11.59 -9.80 -17.35
C VAL A 8 10.31 -10.64 -17.40
N ARG A 9 10.16 -11.58 -16.45
CA ARG A 9 9.01 -12.46 -16.35
C ARG A 9 7.77 -11.62 -15.99
N ASP A 10 6.81 -11.61 -16.90
CA ASP A 10 5.45 -11.05 -16.81
C ASP A 10 4.57 -11.77 -15.77
N ASP A 11 4.91 -11.72 -14.48
CA ASP A 11 4.08 -12.36 -13.42
C ASP A 11 3.71 -11.42 -12.26
N ALA A 12 3.74 -10.10 -12.47
CA ALA A 12 3.08 -9.16 -11.57
C ALA A 12 2.51 -8.00 -12.40
N ASP A 13 1.20 -7.78 -12.30
CA ASP A 13 0.50 -6.63 -12.91
C ASP A 13 0.94 -5.31 -12.25
N LEU A 14 2.22 -4.94 -12.41
CA LEU A 14 2.82 -3.71 -11.92
C LEU A 14 2.45 -2.55 -12.86
N ARG A 15 1.16 -2.20 -12.88
CA ARG A 15 0.63 -1.16 -13.75
C ARG A 15 1.33 0.17 -13.46
N ASN A 16 1.90 0.78 -14.51
CA ASN A 16 2.59 2.07 -14.46
C ASN A 16 3.72 2.15 -13.39
N ALA A 17 4.40 1.04 -13.13
CA ALA A 17 5.50 1.03 -12.17
C ALA A 17 6.63 1.96 -12.59
N ALA A 18 7.00 2.85 -11.68
CA ALA A 18 8.16 3.73 -11.82
C ALA A 18 9.11 3.50 -10.64
N GLU A 19 10.36 3.18 -10.93
CA GLU A 19 11.40 3.09 -9.92
C GLU A 19 11.99 4.46 -9.61
N PHE A 20 12.21 4.73 -8.32
CA PHE A 20 12.87 5.94 -7.86
C PHE A 20 13.65 5.70 -6.55
N PRO A 21 14.77 6.40 -6.30
CA PRO A 21 15.46 6.32 -5.03
C PRO A 21 14.74 7.14 -3.94
N CYS A 22 14.69 6.61 -2.72
CA CYS A 22 14.30 7.40 -1.55
C CYS A 22 15.27 8.58 -1.38
N PRO A 23 14.79 9.83 -1.22
CA PRO A 23 15.66 11.00 -1.15
C PRO A 23 16.52 11.04 0.12
N GLU A 24 16.15 10.29 1.17
CA GLU A 24 16.86 10.31 2.46
C GLU A 24 17.79 9.11 2.63
N CYS A 25 17.33 7.88 2.37
CA CYS A 25 18.15 6.67 2.58
C CYS A 25 18.74 6.07 1.30
N GLY A 26 18.39 6.60 0.12
CA GLY A 26 18.90 6.14 -1.17
C GLY A 26 18.38 4.77 -1.64
N ARG A 27 17.63 4.03 -0.83
CA ARG A 27 17.04 2.74 -1.23
C ARG A 27 16.08 2.91 -2.41
N ARG A 28 16.09 1.94 -3.32
CA ARG A 28 15.23 1.92 -4.51
C ARG A 28 13.82 1.49 -4.14
N LEU A 29 12.83 2.21 -4.65
CA LEU A 29 11.41 2.01 -4.38
C LEU A 29 10.66 1.97 -5.72
N HIS A 30 9.56 1.23 -5.77
CA HIS A 30 8.61 1.30 -6.86
C HIS A 30 7.40 2.13 -6.43
N ARG A 31 6.98 3.03 -7.32
CA ARG A 31 5.66 3.66 -7.30
C ARG A 31 4.80 2.91 -8.29
N ILE A 32 3.71 2.32 -7.83
CA ILE A 32 2.78 1.56 -8.67
C ILE A 32 1.38 2.12 -8.52
N ASP A 33 0.59 2.09 -9.60
CA ASP A 33 -0.83 2.40 -9.50
C ASP A 33 -1.53 1.15 -8.92
N HIS A 34 -2.30 1.34 -7.86
CA HIS A 34 -3.04 0.27 -7.20
C HIS A 34 -4.00 -0.38 -8.21
N SER A 35 -3.93 -1.71 -8.33
CA SER A 35 -4.75 -2.43 -9.29
C SER A 35 -6.23 -2.37 -8.87
N PRO A 36 -7.15 -1.96 -9.76
CA PRO A 36 -8.58 -1.94 -9.44
C PRO A 36 -9.19 -3.35 -9.39
N PHE A 37 -8.41 -4.39 -9.69
CA PHE A 37 -8.84 -5.79 -9.69
C PHE A 37 -8.44 -6.53 -8.41
N GLU A 38 -7.68 -5.90 -7.51
CA GLU A 38 -7.41 -6.47 -6.20
C GLU A 38 -8.72 -6.62 -5.41
N ASP A 39 -8.79 -7.65 -4.59
CA ASP A 39 -9.94 -7.92 -3.72
C ASP A 39 -9.83 -7.24 -2.35
N PHE A 40 -8.95 -6.24 -2.23
CA PHE A 40 -8.71 -5.46 -1.02
C PHE A 40 -8.46 -3.98 -1.31
N HIS A 41 -8.55 -3.16 -0.27
CA HIS A 41 -8.15 -1.76 -0.25
C HIS A 41 -6.92 -1.57 0.63
N LEU A 42 -5.98 -0.73 0.22
CA LEU A 42 -4.87 -0.29 1.07
C LEU A 42 -5.12 1.11 1.62
N LEU A 43 -5.11 1.22 2.96
CA LEU A 43 -5.16 2.49 3.67
C LEU A 43 -3.85 2.70 4.41
N TYR A 44 -3.18 3.83 4.18
CA TYR A 44 -1.84 4.08 4.69
C TYR A 44 -1.87 4.90 5.97
N CYS A 45 -0.94 4.64 6.88
CA CYS A 45 -0.82 5.43 8.11
C CYS A 45 -0.23 6.81 7.81
N ASP A 46 -0.84 7.86 8.36
CA ASP A 46 -0.32 9.22 8.26
C ASP A 46 0.98 9.46 9.06
N GLY A 47 1.28 8.61 10.04
CA GLY A 47 2.42 8.75 10.96
C GLY A 47 3.62 7.82 10.71
N CYS A 48 3.44 6.66 10.05
CA CYS A 48 4.53 5.69 9.83
C CYS A 48 4.33 4.89 8.53
N PRO A 49 5.28 4.04 8.12
CA PRO A 49 5.18 3.29 6.85
C PRO A 49 4.14 2.17 6.83
N ARG A 50 3.42 1.95 7.93
CA ARG A 50 2.42 0.88 8.02
C ARG A 50 1.20 1.19 7.17
N MET A 51 0.57 0.13 6.69
CA MET A 51 -0.71 0.18 5.99
C MET A 51 -1.68 -0.83 6.61
N ALA A 52 -2.96 -0.61 6.39
CA ALA A 52 -4.03 -1.54 6.67
C ALA A 52 -4.56 -2.06 5.34
N GLU A 53 -4.64 -3.38 5.21
CA GLU A 53 -5.24 -4.06 4.08
C GLU A 53 -6.65 -4.50 4.49
N VAL A 54 -7.65 -3.97 3.79
CA VAL A 54 -9.07 -4.21 4.06
C VAL A 54 -9.64 -5.04 2.93
N GLY A 55 -9.88 -6.31 3.18
CA GLY A 55 -10.41 -7.24 2.19
C GLY A 55 -11.89 -7.01 1.91
N HIS A 56 -12.33 -7.26 0.68
CA HIS A 56 -13.74 -7.26 0.31
C HIS A 56 -14.56 -8.31 1.07
N GLY A 57 -13.91 -9.38 1.56
CA GLY A 57 -14.50 -10.41 2.40
C GLY A 57 -14.58 -10.05 3.89
N ASP A 58 -13.99 -8.93 4.34
CA ASP A 58 -14.02 -8.54 5.75
C ASP A 58 -15.44 -8.17 6.20
N ALA A 59 -15.89 -8.73 7.32
CA ALA A 59 -17.21 -8.45 7.86
C ALA A 59 -17.44 -6.95 8.12
N GLY A 60 -16.44 -6.26 8.69
CA GLY A 60 -16.51 -4.81 8.94
C GLY A 60 -16.65 -4.00 7.65
N TYR A 61 -15.96 -4.40 6.57
CA TYR A 61 -16.11 -3.76 5.27
C TYR A 61 -17.49 -4.05 4.65
N ALA A 62 -17.97 -5.29 4.74
CA ALA A 62 -19.28 -5.68 4.24
C ALA A 62 -20.42 -4.90 4.92
N GLU A 63 -20.34 -4.70 6.24
CA GLU A 63 -21.29 -3.87 6.99
C GLU A 63 -21.31 -2.42 6.51
N ILE A 64 -20.12 -1.81 6.36
CA ILE A 64 -19.99 -0.44 5.85
C ILE A 64 -20.59 -0.34 4.45
N ARG A 65 -20.25 -1.27 3.55
CA ARG A 65 -20.76 -1.28 2.18
C ARG A 65 -22.29 -1.45 2.13
N HIS A 66 -22.85 -2.25 3.03
CA HIS A 66 -24.30 -2.43 3.15
C HIS A 66 -25.00 -1.16 3.65
N ALA A 67 -24.41 -0.46 4.62
CA ALA A 67 -24.94 0.79 5.17
C ALA A 67 -24.81 1.98 4.20
N HIS A 68 -23.89 1.91 3.23
CA HIS A 68 -23.60 2.98 2.27
C HIS A 68 -23.74 2.51 0.81
N PRO A 69 -24.94 2.06 0.38
CA PRO A 69 -25.15 1.58 -0.98
C PRO A 69 -24.95 2.70 -2.00
N GLY A 70 -24.17 2.43 -3.05
CA GLY A 70 -23.91 3.39 -4.12
C GLY A 70 -23.04 4.60 -3.72
N ALA A 71 -22.40 4.57 -2.55
CA ALA A 71 -21.46 5.61 -2.18
C ALA A 71 -20.26 5.64 -3.14
N GLU A 72 -19.84 6.85 -3.51
CA GLU A 72 -18.59 7.08 -4.23
C GLU A 72 -17.41 6.47 -3.46
N HIS A 73 -16.45 5.89 -4.18
CA HIS A 73 -15.34 5.15 -3.59
C HIS A 73 -14.58 5.97 -2.53
N ALA A 74 -14.28 7.25 -2.81
CA ALA A 74 -13.60 8.12 -1.85
C ALA A 74 -14.40 8.32 -0.54
N LYS A 75 -15.73 8.43 -0.64
CA LYS A 75 -16.60 8.53 0.53
C LYS A 75 -16.63 7.22 1.31
N LEU A 76 -16.72 6.09 0.60
CA LEU A 76 -16.68 4.76 1.22
C LEU A 76 -15.37 4.55 1.99
N MET A 77 -14.23 4.89 1.39
CA MET A 77 -12.91 4.78 2.02
C MET A 77 -12.74 5.71 3.23
N SER A 78 -13.39 6.88 3.23
CA SER A 78 -13.43 7.75 4.42
C SER A 78 -14.15 7.07 5.59
N VAL A 79 -15.28 6.41 5.34
CA VAL A 79 -16.03 5.68 6.38
C VAL A 79 -15.24 4.46 6.87
N VAL A 80 -14.57 3.73 5.97
CA VAL A 80 -13.65 2.66 6.33
C VAL A 80 -12.55 3.18 7.26
N ALA A 81 -11.87 4.27 6.86
CA ALA A 81 -10.80 4.89 7.64
C ALA A 81 -11.25 5.29 9.08
N GLU A 82 -12.48 5.79 9.23
CA GLU A 82 -13.04 6.16 10.53
C GLU A 82 -13.30 4.96 11.45
N ARG A 83 -13.63 3.79 10.87
CA ARG A 83 -13.92 2.57 11.63
C ARG A 83 -12.68 1.73 11.94
N LEU A 84 -11.59 1.93 11.21
CA LEU A 84 -10.33 1.23 11.50
C LEU A 84 -9.77 1.63 12.87
N ARG A 85 -9.17 0.66 13.57
CA ARG A 85 -8.37 0.91 14.76
C ARG A 85 -7.19 1.80 14.38
N PRO A 86 -6.80 2.74 15.25
CA PRO A 86 -5.58 3.52 15.05
C PRO A 86 -4.35 2.63 14.86
N CYS A 87 -3.36 3.14 14.13
CA CYS A 87 -2.06 2.49 14.00
C CYS A 87 -1.36 2.45 15.37
N ASP A 88 -0.52 1.44 15.62
CA ASP A 88 0.21 1.31 16.88
C ASP A 88 1.21 2.45 17.14
N CYS A 89 1.53 3.25 16.11
CA CYS A 89 2.31 4.47 16.27
C CYS A 89 1.48 5.68 16.76
N GLY A 90 0.16 5.53 16.91
CA GLY A 90 -0.79 6.61 17.23
C GLY A 90 -1.38 7.33 16.03
N GLY A 91 -0.93 7.02 14.80
CA GLY A 91 -1.47 7.59 13.56
C GLY A 91 -2.79 6.97 13.11
N ARG A 92 -3.37 7.53 12.04
CA ARG A 92 -4.63 7.04 11.42
C ARG A 92 -4.37 6.50 10.02
N PHE A 93 -5.11 5.46 9.66
CA PHE A 93 -5.09 4.89 8.31
C PHE A 93 -6.05 5.67 7.41
N ARG A 94 -5.57 6.10 6.23
CA ARG A 94 -6.36 6.82 5.24
C ARG A 94 -5.96 6.41 3.83
N ALA A 95 -6.93 6.38 2.91
CA ALA A 95 -6.65 6.08 1.50
C ALA A 95 -5.74 7.14 0.85
N ASP A 96 -5.86 8.40 1.27
CA ASP A 96 -5.13 9.56 0.75
C ASP A 96 -3.88 9.95 1.56
N ALA A 97 -3.48 9.14 2.57
CA ALA A 97 -2.31 9.45 3.38
C ALA A 97 -1.01 9.50 2.55
N PRO A 98 -0.01 10.31 2.93
CA PRO A 98 1.28 10.32 2.24
C PRO A 98 1.95 8.94 2.28
N ARG A 99 2.59 8.53 1.19
CA ARG A 99 3.36 7.27 1.17
C ARG A 99 4.75 7.52 1.74
N ARG A 100 5.22 6.58 2.55
CA ARG A 100 6.48 6.68 3.29
C ARG A 100 7.41 5.55 2.88
N CYS A 101 8.70 5.82 2.86
CA CYS A 101 9.72 4.82 2.61
C CYS A 101 9.61 3.71 3.67
N PRO A 102 9.49 2.43 3.27
CA PRO A 102 9.36 1.30 4.21
C PRO A 102 10.60 1.13 5.10
N PHE A 103 11.75 1.71 4.71
CA PHE A 103 13.01 1.54 5.41
C PHE A 103 13.40 2.69 6.35
N CYS A 104 13.03 3.93 6.03
CA CYS A 104 13.41 5.11 6.83
C CYS A 104 12.24 6.04 7.21
N ALA A 105 11.00 5.70 6.82
CA ALA A 105 9.78 6.45 7.10
C ALA A 105 9.65 7.86 6.53
N THR A 106 10.67 8.35 5.81
CA THR A 106 10.59 9.57 5.02
C THR A 106 9.41 9.53 4.06
N THR A 107 8.64 10.61 4.00
CA THR A 107 7.57 10.77 3.02
C THR A 107 8.13 10.86 1.61
N VAL A 108 7.66 9.98 0.72
CA VAL A 108 8.13 9.85 -0.66
C VAL A 108 7.06 10.21 -1.70
N VAL A 109 5.77 10.12 -1.33
CA VAL A 109 4.65 10.58 -2.16
C VAL A 109 3.72 11.41 -1.28
N THR A 110 3.49 12.68 -1.67
CA THR A 110 2.68 13.64 -0.91
C THR A 110 1.43 14.11 -1.64
N ARG A 111 1.41 14.09 -2.97
CA ARG A 111 0.30 14.53 -3.81
C ARG A 111 -0.27 13.35 -4.57
N ASP A 112 -1.59 13.39 -4.80
CA ASP A 112 -2.31 12.39 -5.58
C ASP A 112 -1.97 10.94 -5.14
N ALA A 113 -1.85 10.76 -3.82
CA ALA A 113 -1.44 9.48 -3.22
C ALA A 113 -2.55 8.42 -3.28
N ALA A 114 -3.80 8.83 -3.49
CA ALA A 114 -4.93 7.91 -3.61
C ALA A 114 -4.72 6.98 -4.82
N GLY A 115 -4.84 5.66 -4.60
CA GLY A 115 -4.60 4.65 -5.63
C GLY A 115 -3.15 4.51 -6.07
N VAL A 116 -2.20 5.02 -5.28
CA VAL A 116 -0.76 4.86 -5.52
C VAL A 116 -0.13 4.13 -4.36
N ASP A 117 0.61 3.06 -4.66
CA ASP A 117 1.33 2.28 -3.67
C ASP A 117 2.84 2.48 -3.81
N VAL A 118 3.54 2.32 -2.69
CA VAL A 118 5.01 2.34 -2.64
C VAL A 118 5.50 1.05 -2.02
N THR A 119 6.30 0.31 -2.78
CA THR A 119 6.92 -0.94 -2.36
C THR A 119 8.44 -0.83 -2.47
N PRO A 120 9.21 -1.65 -1.73
CA PRO A 120 10.61 -1.84 -2.04
C PRO A 120 10.78 -2.27 -3.51
N ALA A 121 11.74 -1.68 -4.22
CA ALA A 121 12.10 -2.18 -5.53
C ALA A 121 12.78 -3.54 -5.39
N TRP A 122 12.44 -4.49 -6.26
CA TRP A 122 13.21 -5.71 -6.42
C TRP A 122 14.58 -5.34 -6.95
N SER A 123 15.63 -5.49 -6.14
CA SER A 123 17.00 -5.42 -6.66
C SER A 123 17.41 -6.78 -7.19
N ASP A 124 18.28 -6.83 -8.20
CA ASP A 124 18.89 -8.07 -8.70
C ASP A 124 19.56 -8.91 -7.60
N ASP A 125 19.97 -8.25 -6.50
CA ASP A 125 20.60 -8.87 -5.33
C ASP A 125 19.64 -9.10 -4.14
N ALA A 126 18.39 -8.63 -4.20
CA ALA A 126 17.40 -8.89 -3.15
C ALA A 126 16.48 -10.00 -3.61
N SER A 127 16.26 -11.00 -2.75
CA SER A 127 15.27 -12.01 -3.08
C SER A 127 13.88 -11.37 -3.08
N VAL A 128 12.97 -11.89 -3.91
CA VAL A 128 11.55 -11.51 -3.87
C VAL A 128 11.00 -11.68 -2.45
N ASP A 129 11.45 -12.73 -1.76
CA ASP A 129 11.13 -13.05 -0.38
C ASP A 129 11.47 -11.90 0.61
N ASP A 130 12.56 -11.17 0.37
CA ASP A 130 12.95 -10.03 1.23
C ASP A 130 12.00 -8.84 1.07
N THR A 131 11.49 -8.61 -0.14
CA THR A 131 10.56 -7.51 -0.43
C THR A 131 9.16 -7.81 0.10
N GLU A 132 8.71 -9.06 -0.07
CA GLU A 132 7.43 -9.52 0.46
C GLU A 132 7.43 -9.49 1.99
N ALA A 133 8.50 -9.95 2.65
CA ALA A 133 8.62 -9.93 4.10
C ALA A 133 8.56 -8.50 4.67
N VAL A 134 9.24 -7.53 4.05
CA VAL A 134 9.15 -6.11 4.45
C VAL A 134 7.72 -5.60 4.33
N THR A 135 7.06 -5.90 3.21
CA THR A 135 5.67 -5.46 2.97
C THR A 135 4.72 -6.11 3.98
N ALA A 136 4.83 -7.42 4.21
CA ALA A 136 4.03 -8.14 5.19
C ALA A 136 4.22 -7.61 6.62
N ALA A 137 5.45 -7.25 7.00
CA ALA A 137 5.73 -6.68 8.32
C ALA A 137 5.13 -5.28 8.53
N LEU A 138 4.82 -4.56 7.45
CA LEU A 138 4.23 -3.23 7.47
C LEU A 138 2.70 -3.24 7.31
N THR A 139 2.13 -4.35 6.85
CA THR A 139 0.69 -4.47 6.59
C THR A 139 -0.04 -5.10 7.76
N ARG A 140 -0.98 -4.35 8.35
CA ARG A 140 -1.98 -4.89 9.28
C ARG A 140 -3.10 -5.54 8.46
N ARG A 141 -3.34 -6.83 8.70
CA ARG A 141 -4.42 -7.62 8.09
C ARG A 141 -5.43 -8.17 9.09
N THR A 142 -5.08 -8.13 10.37
CA THR A 142 -5.89 -8.64 11.48
C THR A 142 -6.12 -7.53 12.50
N ASP A 143 -7.15 -7.68 13.34
CA ASP A 143 -7.44 -6.72 14.42
C ASP A 143 -7.58 -5.28 13.87
N LEU A 144 -8.27 -5.19 12.72
CA LEU A 144 -8.44 -3.99 11.89
C LEU A 144 -9.51 -3.04 12.43
N TRP A 145 -10.62 -3.59 12.89
CA TRP A 145 -11.85 -2.84 13.14
C TRP A 145 -11.94 -2.42 14.61
N SER A 146 -12.34 -1.18 14.86
CA SER A 146 -12.68 -0.74 16.21
C SER A 146 -14.03 -1.35 16.59
N ASP A 147 -14.13 -1.87 17.81
CA ASP A 147 -15.40 -2.39 18.39
C ASP A 147 -16.50 -1.32 18.44
#